data_AF-A0A8T6HYV2-F1
#
_entry.id   AF-A0A8T6HYV2-F1
#
_cell.length_a   1.000
_cell.length_b   1.000
_cell.length_c   1.000
_cell.angle_alpha   90.00
_cell.angle_beta   90.00
_cell.angle_gamma   90.00
#
_symmetry.space_group_name_H-M   'P 1'
#
loop_
_entity.id
_entity.type
_entity.pdbx_description
1 polymer ?
#
loop_
_entity_poly.entity_id
_entity_poly.type
_entity_poly.pdbx_seq_one_letter_code
_entity_poly.pdbx_strand_id
1 'polypeptide(L)'
;MSTLQNVEALFRRLLQSGRLEGFPRNPLHLDTVLAVASGGLIRRRPHTESEVNEVLSDWLASVRADIDHVTLRRRMVDCGFLKRTTDGSRYFLNYGRVAGVLGDPAIEVDVGALADDVLFDRESRKYAHMRK
;
A
#
# COMPACT_ATOMS: atom_id res chain seq x y z
N MET A 1 3.34 -5.23 -20.56
CA MET A 1 2.46 -4.92 -19.42
C MET A 1 2.84 -3.56 -18.89
N SER A 2 1.87 -2.68 -18.67
CA SER A 2 2.12 -1.37 -18.06
C SER A 2 2.47 -1.52 -16.57
N THR A 3 3.09 -0.50 -15.97
CA THR A 3 3.39 -0.51 -14.53
C THR A 3 2.13 -0.71 -13.70
N LEU A 4 1.02 -0.08 -14.07
CA LEU A 4 -0.29 -0.26 -13.43
C LEU A 4 -0.72 -1.74 -13.44
N GLN A 5 -0.69 -2.41 -14.59
CA GLN A 5 -1.07 -3.83 -14.70
C GLN A 5 -0.20 -4.74 -13.80
N ASN A 6 1.09 -4.43 -13.67
CA ASN A 6 1.99 -5.19 -12.79
C ASN A 6 1.65 -4.97 -11.30
N VAL A 7 1.34 -3.73 -10.92
CA VAL A 7 0.93 -3.37 -9.56
C VAL A 7 -0.39 -4.07 -9.21
N GLU A 8 -1.40 -3.97 -10.07
CA GLU A 8 -2.69 -4.64 -9.86
C GLU A 8 -2.53 -6.16 -9.74
N ALA A 9 -1.76 -6.80 -10.63
CA ALA A 9 -1.53 -8.24 -10.58
C ALA A 9 -0.81 -8.67 -9.29
N LEU A 10 0.14 -7.85 -8.81
CA LEU A 10 0.81 -8.08 -7.53
C LEU A 10 -0.19 -8.00 -6.38
N PHE A 11 -0.99 -6.93 -6.30
CA PHE A 11 -1.97 -6.74 -5.23
C PHE A 11 -3.06 -7.81 -5.24
N ARG A 12 -3.56 -8.22 -6.41
CA ARG A 12 -4.50 -9.36 -6.52
C ARG A 12 -3.91 -10.65 -5.94
N ARG A 13 -2.60 -10.89 -6.11
CA ARG A 13 -1.93 -12.04 -5.51
C ARG A 13 -1.72 -11.87 -4.01
N LEU A 14 -1.28 -10.70 -3.55
CA LEU A 14 -1.06 -10.43 -2.13
C LEU A 14 -2.36 -10.46 -1.31
N LEU A 15 -3.47 -10.02 -1.91
CA LEU A 15 -4.80 -9.98 -1.32
C LEU A 15 -5.62 -11.23 -1.62
N GLN A 16 -5.00 -12.34 -2.06
CA GLN A 16 -5.72 -13.56 -2.39
C GLN A 16 -6.55 -14.12 -1.22
N SER A 17 -6.14 -13.84 0.03
CA SER A 17 -6.91 -14.18 1.22
C SER A 17 -7.96 -13.13 1.61
N GLY A 18 -8.11 -12.07 0.83
CA GLY A 18 -9.01 -10.93 1.06
C GLY A 18 -8.44 -9.87 2.00
N ARG A 19 -7.19 -10.03 2.41
CA ARG A 19 -6.45 -9.08 3.25
C ARG A 19 -4.96 -9.14 2.96
N LEU A 20 -4.22 -8.10 3.33
CA LEU A 20 -2.76 -8.14 3.32
C LEU A 20 -2.24 -8.75 4.63
N GLU A 21 -1.78 -10.00 4.57
CA GLU A 21 -1.36 -10.75 5.78
C GLU A 21 -0.04 -10.28 6.39
N GLY A 22 0.76 -9.51 5.65
CA GLY A 22 2.07 -9.06 6.10
C GLY A 22 2.89 -8.45 4.97
N PHE A 23 4.08 -7.96 5.33
CA PHE A 23 5.01 -7.44 4.32
C PHE A 23 5.53 -8.56 3.41
N PRO A 24 5.56 -8.35 2.08
CA PRO A 24 6.22 -9.26 1.17
C PRO A 24 7.70 -9.46 1.54
N ARG A 25 8.19 -10.70 1.47
CA ARG A 25 9.61 -11.01 1.68
C ARG A 25 10.49 -10.57 0.50
N ASN A 26 9.91 -10.50 -0.70
CA ASN A 26 10.62 -10.04 -1.88
C ASN A 26 10.77 -8.51 -1.81
N PRO A 27 12.01 -7.97 -1.88
CA PRO A 27 12.26 -6.53 -1.76
C PRO A 27 11.53 -5.67 -2.80
N LEU A 28 11.40 -6.14 -4.05
CA LEU A 28 10.71 -5.39 -5.10
C LEU A 28 9.21 -5.30 -4.82
N HIS A 29 8.60 -6.39 -4.35
CA HIS A 29 7.18 -6.35 -3.98
C HIS A 29 6.96 -5.48 -2.74
N LEU A 30 7.88 -5.52 -1.77
CA LEU A 30 7.83 -4.63 -0.62
C LEU A 30 7.90 -3.17 -1.07
N ASP A 31 8.86 -2.82 -1.95
CA ASP A 31 8.97 -1.48 -2.51
C ASP A 31 7.67 -1.04 -3.21
N THR A 32 7.04 -1.91 -3.99
CA THR A 32 5.74 -1.62 -4.62
C THR A 32 4.64 -1.36 -3.59
N VAL A 33 4.55 -2.17 -2.54
CA VAL A 33 3.56 -1.99 -1.46
C VAL A 33 3.77 -0.65 -0.75
N LEU A 34 5.02 -0.32 -0.39
CA LEU A 34 5.34 0.94 0.29
C LEU A 34 5.10 2.16 -0.61
N ALA A 35 5.37 2.04 -1.91
CA ALA A 35 5.09 3.09 -2.88
C ALA A 35 3.59 3.36 -3.00
N VAL A 36 2.76 2.31 -3.11
CA VAL A 36 1.31 2.46 -3.19
C VAL A 36 0.71 2.98 -1.88
N ALA A 37 1.20 2.51 -0.73
CA ALA A 37 0.80 3.03 0.59
C ALA A 37 1.09 4.54 0.77
N SER A 38 2.06 5.08 0.03
CA SER A 38 2.40 6.49 0.07
C SER A 38 1.46 7.40 -0.75
N GLY A 39 0.53 6.81 -1.53
CA GLY A 39 -0.35 7.54 -2.44
C GLY A 39 -1.23 8.60 -1.78
N GLY A 40 -1.64 8.39 -0.52
CA GLY A 40 -2.42 9.37 0.23
C GLY A 40 -1.63 10.58 0.73
N LEU A 41 -0.29 10.59 0.60
CA LEU A 41 0.55 11.67 1.10
C LEU A 41 0.75 12.78 0.06
N ILE A 42 0.55 14.02 0.49
CA ILE A 42 0.71 15.19 -0.38
C ILE A 42 2.18 15.48 -0.65
N ARG A 43 2.53 15.64 -1.92
CA ARG A 43 3.88 16.01 -2.38
C ARG A 43 4.28 17.41 -1.94
N ARG A 44 5.59 17.61 -1.68
CA ARG A 44 6.19 18.92 -1.34
C ARG A 44 5.57 19.59 -0.11
N ARG A 45 4.78 18.86 0.66
CA ARG A 45 4.18 19.28 1.93
C ARG A 45 4.84 18.50 3.07
N PRO A 46 5.31 19.17 4.13
CA PRO A 46 5.63 18.49 5.38
C PRO A 46 4.34 17.96 6.03
N HIS A 47 4.42 16.76 6.59
CA HIS A 47 3.37 16.15 7.39
C HIS A 47 3.85 15.97 8.82
N THR A 48 2.97 16.13 9.79
CA THR A 48 3.16 15.72 11.17
C THR A 48 3.13 14.20 11.28
N GLU A 49 3.61 13.65 12.39
CA GLU A 49 3.49 12.21 12.64
C GLU A 49 2.03 11.75 12.65
N SER A 50 1.13 12.53 13.23
CA SER A 50 -0.30 12.21 13.29
C SER A 50 -0.94 12.16 11.90
N GLU A 51 -0.67 13.13 11.02
CA GLU A 51 -1.16 13.12 9.64
C GLU A 51 -0.66 11.91 8.86
N VAL A 52 0.62 11.53 9.03
CA VAL A 52 1.16 10.33 8.39
C VAL A 52 0.47 9.08 8.95
N ASN A 53 0.32 8.98 10.27
CA ASN A 53 -0.31 7.82 10.90
C ASN A 53 -1.77 7.65 10.47
N GLU A 54 -2.52 8.74 10.30
CA GLU A 54 -3.90 8.74 9.81
C GLU A 54 -3.96 8.19 8.38
N VAL A 55 -3.20 8.78 7.45
CA VAL A 55 -3.14 8.33 6.05
C VAL A 55 -2.75 6.85 5.93
N LEU A 56 -1.76 6.41 6.72
CA LEU A 56 -1.32 5.02 6.71
C LEU A 56 -2.33 4.07 7.36
N SER A 57 -3.05 4.51 8.38
CA SER A 57 -4.12 3.73 9.01
C SER A 57 -5.28 3.52 8.04
N ASP A 58 -5.69 4.57 7.33
CA ASP A 58 -6.75 4.49 6.33
C ASP A 58 -6.37 3.54 5.18
N TRP A 59 -5.12 3.64 4.71
CA TRP A 59 -4.60 2.73 3.71
C TRP A 59 -4.60 1.27 4.20
N LEU A 60 -4.09 1.00 5.41
CA LEU A 60 -4.08 -0.34 6.00
C LEU A 60 -5.51 -0.91 6.17
N ALA A 61 -6.46 -0.07 6.56
CA ALA A 61 -7.87 -0.45 6.68
C ALA A 61 -8.46 -0.87 5.32
N SER A 62 -8.15 -0.14 4.23
CA SER A 62 -8.61 -0.47 2.88
C SER A 62 -8.15 -1.86 2.41
N VAL A 63 -6.95 -2.29 2.79
CA VAL A 63 -6.40 -3.63 2.47
C VAL A 63 -6.58 -4.64 3.61
N ARG A 64 -7.33 -4.26 4.65
CA ARG A 64 -7.67 -5.08 5.83
C ARG A 64 -6.46 -5.73 6.49
N ALA A 65 -5.32 -5.02 6.49
CA ALA A 65 -4.05 -5.55 6.98
C ALA A 65 -4.03 -5.64 8.52
N ASP A 66 -3.37 -6.67 9.05
CA ASP A 66 -3.10 -6.81 10.49
C ASP A 66 -1.84 -6.04 10.95
N ILE A 67 -1.16 -5.35 10.02
CA ILE A 67 0.04 -4.55 10.29
C ILE A 67 -0.39 -3.21 10.90
N ASP A 68 0.30 -2.75 11.95
CA ASP A 68 0.03 -1.43 12.52
C ASP A 68 0.67 -0.27 11.73
N HIS A 69 0.08 0.93 11.80
CA HIS A 69 0.55 2.11 11.08
C HIS A 69 1.93 2.60 11.52
N VAL A 70 2.35 2.34 12.77
CA VAL A 70 3.67 2.72 13.28
C VAL A 70 4.74 1.86 12.60
N THR A 71 4.51 0.56 12.50
CA THR A 71 5.34 -0.41 11.82
C THR A 71 5.45 -0.06 10.33
N LEU A 72 4.33 0.27 9.67
CA LEU A 72 4.35 0.73 8.28
C LEU A 72 5.15 2.02 8.10
N ARG A 73 4.91 3.04 8.94
CA ARG A 73 5.65 4.31 8.90
C ARG A 73 7.16 4.10 9.06
N ARG A 74 7.58 3.30 10.06
CA ARG A 74 9.00 2.97 10.29
C ARG A 74 9.60 2.31 9.06
N ARG A 75 8.89 1.32 8.49
CA ARG A 75 9.33 0.64 7.27
C ARG A 75 9.49 1.60 6.08
N MET A 76 8.57 2.54 5.92
CA MET A 76 8.66 3.57 4.87
C MET A 76 9.86 4.49 5.07
N VAL A 77 10.23 4.83 6.30
CA VAL A 77 11.44 5.59 6.59
C VAL A 77 12.68 4.76 6.30
N ASP A 78 12.74 3.53 6.81
CA ASP A 78 13.88 2.62 6.64
C ASP A 78 14.16 2.32 5.15
N CYS A 79 13.11 2.17 4.34
CA CYS A 79 13.19 1.95 2.91
C CYS A 79 13.27 3.25 2.08
N GLY A 80 13.26 4.43 2.73
CA GLY A 80 13.48 5.72 2.09
C GLY A 80 12.29 6.29 1.31
N PHE A 81 11.06 5.78 1.50
CA PHE A 81 9.83 6.35 0.96
C PHE A 81 9.36 7.58 1.75
N LEU A 82 9.67 7.62 3.04
CA LEU A 82 9.51 8.78 3.89
C LEU A 82 10.87 9.29 4.35
N LYS A 83 11.05 10.61 4.32
CA LYS A 83 12.12 11.29 5.04
C LYS A 83 11.54 11.89 6.31
N ARG A 84 12.32 11.91 7.39
CA ARG A 84 11.95 12.62 8.62
C ARG A 84 13.02 13.66 8.96
N THR A 85 12.61 14.74 9.61
CA THR A 85 13.56 15.67 10.22
C THR A 85 14.31 15.01 11.37
N THR A 86 15.51 15.50 11.69
CA THR A 86 16.36 14.96 12.76
C THR A 86 15.68 15.00 14.14
N ASP A 87 14.88 16.05 14.38
CA ASP A 87 14.06 16.21 15.58
C ASP A 87 12.79 15.34 15.59
N GLY A 88 12.51 14.59 14.51
CA GLY A 88 11.33 13.74 14.37
C GLY A 88 10.00 14.49 14.21
N SER A 89 10.01 15.82 14.15
CA SER A 89 8.79 16.64 14.17
C SER A 89 7.99 16.58 12.86
N ARG A 90 8.67 16.30 11.73
CA ARG A 90 8.06 16.33 10.40
C ARG A 90 8.52 15.18 9.51
N TYR A 91 7.62 14.78 8.64
CA TYR A 91 7.78 13.78 7.60
C TYR A 91 7.61 14.41 6.22
N PHE A 92 8.35 13.89 5.25
CA PHE A 92 8.27 14.30 3.85
C PHE A 92 8.18 13.08 2.96
N LEU A 93 7.25 13.11 2.01
CA LEU A 93 7.20 12.11 0.96
C LEU A 93 8.46 12.21 0.09
N ASN A 94 9.21 11.11 0.00
CA ASN A 94 10.32 11.00 -0.95
C ASN A 94 9.78 10.66 -2.34
N TYR A 95 9.22 11.66 -3.01
CA TYR A 95 8.58 11.48 -4.31
C TYR A 95 9.47 10.80 -5.35
N GLY A 96 10.77 11.12 -5.37
CA GLY A 96 11.71 10.49 -6.32
C GLY A 96 11.82 8.97 -6.11
N ARG A 97 11.73 8.51 -4.86
CA ARG A 97 11.72 7.07 -4.54
C ARG A 97 10.42 6.42 -5.02
N VAL A 98 9.27 7.06 -4.77
CA VAL A 98 7.95 6.57 -5.21
C VAL A 98 7.88 6.49 -6.73
N ALA A 99 8.27 7.56 -7.43
CA ALA A 99 8.30 7.62 -8.88
C ALA A 99 9.30 6.62 -9.47
N GLY A 100 10.42 6.35 -8.79
CA GLY A 100 11.35 5.30 -9.21
C GLY A 100 10.77 3.88 -9.20
N VAL A 101 9.72 3.64 -8.39
CA VAL A 101 9.04 2.33 -8.30
C VAL A 101 7.81 2.27 -9.21
N LEU A 102 6.99 3.33 -9.21
CA LEU A 102 5.73 3.38 -9.95
C LEU A 102 5.86 3.99 -11.37
N GLY A 103 7.00 4.59 -11.70
CA GLY A 103 7.19 5.38 -12.93
C GLY A 103 6.56 6.76 -12.82
N ASP A 104 5.23 6.84 -12.94
CA ASP A 104 4.44 8.04 -12.67
C ASP A 104 3.46 7.78 -11.51
N PRO A 105 3.65 8.41 -10.34
CA PRO A 105 2.78 8.23 -9.20
C PRO A 105 1.42 8.93 -9.32
N ALA A 106 1.08 9.49 -10.49
CA ALA A 106 -0.33 9.70 -10.87
C ALA A 106 -1.10 8.37 -11.06
N ILE A 107 -0.42 7.22 -10.96
CA ILE A 107 -1.05 5.92 -10.84
C ILE A 107 -1.83 5.86 -9.52
N GLU A 108 -3.10 6.25 -9.57
CA GLU A 108 -4.10 5.92 -8.56
C GLU A 108 -4.45 4.44 -8.72
N VAL A 109 -3.95 3.60 -7.80
CA VAL A 109 -4.45 2.24 -7.63
C VAL A 109 -5.42 2.24 -6.47
N ASP A 110 -6.70 1.98 -6.75
CA ASP A 110 -7.68 1.70 -5.72
C ASP A 110 -7.49 0.27 -5.20
N VAL A 111 -6.56 0.12 -4.26
CA VAL A 111 -6.27 -1.16 -3.62
C VAL A 111 -7.42 -1.65 -2.74
N GLY A 112 -8.31 -0.76 -2.30
CA GLY A 112 -9.53 -1.11 -1.56
C GLY A 112 -10.52 -1.83 -2.48
N ALA A 113 -10.81 -1.25 -3.64
CA ALA A 113 -11.64 -1.89 -4.66
C ALA A 113 -11.06 -3.24 -5.11
N LEU A 114 -9.74 -3.36 -5.26
CA LEU A 114 -9.09 -4.64 -5.54
C LEU A 114 -9.27 -5.67 -4.42
N ALA A 115 -9.23 -5.26 -3.16
CA ALA A 115 -9.47 -6.15 -2.02
C ALA A 115 -10.91 -6.67 -2.01
N ASP A 116 -11.87 -5.78 -2.28
CA ASP A 116 -13.30 -6.10 -2.34
C ASP A 116 -13.62 -7.02 -3.52
N ASP A 117 -13.06 -6.77 -4.70
CA ASP A 117 -13.14 -7.63 -5.89
C ASP A 117 -12.70 -9.06 -5.58
N VAL A 118 -11.52 -9.21 -4.96
CA VAL A 118 -10.94 -10.54 -4.67
C VAL A 118 -11.78 -11.30 -3.66
N LEU A 119 -12.41 -10.61 -2.70
CA LEU A 119 -13.35 -11.22 -1.77
C LEU A 119 -14.64 -11.67 -2.46
N PHE A 120 -15.23 -10.81 -3.29
CA PHE A 120 -16.43 -11.12 -4.05
C PHE A 120 -16.24 -12.35 -4.95
N ASP A 121 -15.10 -12.43 -5.65
CA ASP A 121 -14.72 -13.58 -6.47
C ASP A 121 -14.65 -14.88 -5.65
N ARG A 122 -14.13 -14.81 -4.42
CA ARG A 122 -14.03 -15.99 -3.53
C ARG A 122 -15.40 -16.42 -3.03
N GLU A 123 -16.25 -15.48 -2.62
CA GLU A 123 -17.61 -15.80 -2.18
C GLU A 123 -18.42 -16.43 -3.30
N SER A 124 -18.36 -15.85 -4.51
CA SER A 124 -19.05 -16.38 -5.69
C SER A 124 -18.62 -17.82 -6.04
N ARG A 125 -17.33 -18.15 -5.90
CA ARG A 125 -16.82 -19.51 -6.10
C ARG A 125 -17.30 -20.50 -5.03
N LYS A 126 -17.43 -20.07 -3.77
CA LYS A 126 -17.96 -20.91 -2.69
C LYS A 126 -19.41 -21.30 -2.98
N TYR A 127 -20.25 -20.36 -3.40
CA TYR A 127 -21.65 -20.63 -3.73
C TYR A 127 -21.82 -21.49 -4.98
N ALA A 128 -20.98 -21.31 -6.00
CA ALA A 128 -20.99 -22.17 -7.19
C ALA A 128 -20.60 -23.63 -6.89
N HIS A 129 -19.70 -23.84 -5.91
CA HIS A 129 -19.29 -25.17 -5.47
C HIS A 129 -20.29 -25.83 -4.52
N MET A 130 -21.06 -25.06 -3.73
CA MET A 130 -22.10 -25.58 -2.83
C MET A 130 -23.41 -25.98 -3.55
N ARG A 131 -23.60 -25.55 -4.80
CA ARG A 131 -24.81 -25.80 -5.60
C ARG A 131 -24.69 -27.00 -6.55
N LYS A 132 -23.62 -27.78 -6.43
CA LYS A 132 -23.28 -28.94 -7.28
C LYS A 132 -23.17 -30.18 -6.41
#